data_AF-D5X9Z0-F1
#
_entry.id   AF-D5X9Z0-F1
#
_cell.length_a   1.000
_cell.length_b   1.000
_cell.length_c   1.000
_cell.angle_alpha   90.00
_cell.angle_beta   90.00
_cell.angle_gamma   90.00
#
_symmetry.space_group_name_H-M   'P 1'
#
loop_
_entity.id
_entity.type
_entity.pdbx_description
1 polymer ?
#
loop_
_entity_poly.entity_id
_entity_poly.type
_entity_poly.pdbx_seq_one_letter_code
_entity_poly.pdbx_strand_id
1 'polypeptide(L)'
;MDSLFLIVEIAALGLIIYWVGWPLVSRNFKATQARWWEDELAGLGEMDKEAVLTTLNEIEFDYSTGKLSEDDYHALKKKYQLMAVEFLEEEEEDIVSLDGAENNRAGGEKATKAIDKEIEEELKRLKTGRGNS
;
A
#
# COMPACT_ATOMS: atom_id res chain seq x y z
N MET A 1 -56.13 -21.85 -6.33
CA MET A 1 -55.83 -20.92 -7.44
C MET A 1 -54.56 -20.12 -7.16
N ASP A 2 -54.10 -20.12 -5.92
CA ASP A 2 -53.00 -19.29 -5.40
C ASP A 2 -51.62 -19.73 -5.91
N SER A 3 -51.41 -21.03 -6.13
CA SER A 3 -50.17 -21.55 -6.73
C SER A 3 -49.98 -21.15 -8.19
N LEU A 4 -51.07 -20.98 -8.94
CA LEU A 4 -51.00 -20.51 -10.34
C LEU A 4 -50.60 -19.03 -10.41
N PHE A 5 -51.08 -18.19 -9.49
CA PHE A 5 -50.68 -16.78 -9.41
C PHE A 5 -49.19 -16.64 -9.04
N LEU A 6 -48.71 -17.43 -8.09
CA LEU A 6 -47.29 -17.43 -7.70
C LEU A 6 -46.35 -17.85 -8.85
N ILE A 7 -46.74 -18.85 -9.64
CA ILE A 7 -45.95 -19.29 -10.78
C ILE A 7 -45.87 -18.19 -11.86
N VAL A 8 -46.98 -17.50 -12.13
CA VAL A 8 -47.02 -16.41 -13.10
C VAL A 8 -46.17 -15.22 -12.64
N GLU A 9 -46.16 -14.90 -11.35
CA GLU A 9 -45.37 -13.83 -10.77
C GLU A 9 -43.86 -14.12 -10.86
N ILE A 10 -43.44 -15.34 -10.50
CA ILE A 10 -42.04 -15.77 -10.63
C ILE A 10 -41.61 -15.76 -12.11
N ALA A 11 -42.47 -16.23 -13.00
CA ALA A 11 -42.21 -16.21 -14.44
C ALA A 11 -42.04 -14.78 -14.97
N ALA A 12 -42.89 -13.84 -14.52
CA ALA A 12 -42.79 -12.43 -14.90
C ALA A 12 -41.48 -11.79 -14.41
N LEU A 13 -41.08 -12.05 -13.16
CA LEU A 13 -39.82 -11.56 -12.60
C LEU A 13 -38.61 -12.13 -13.34
N GLY A 14 -38.62 -13.44 -13.63
CA GLY A 14 -37.57 -14.08 -14.41
C GLY A 14 -37.44 -13.51 -15.82
N LEU A 15 -38.57 -13.15 -16.45
CA LEU A 15 -38.59 -12.58 -17.79
C LEU A 15 -38.03 -11.15 -17.82
N ILE A 16 -38.31 -10.35 -16.79
CA ILE A 16 -37.71 -9.01 -16.60
C ILE A 16 -36.19 -9.11 -16.41
N ILE A 17 -35.74 -10.01 -15.53
CA ILE A 17 -34.31 -10.26 -15.29
C ILE A 17 -33.63 -10.76 -16.55
N TYR A 18 -34.27 -11.64 -17.32
CA TYR A 18 -33.75 -12.10 -18.60
C TYR A 18 -33.64 -10.94 -19.61
N TRP A 19 -34.67 -10.12 -19.76
CA TRP A 19 -34.68 -9.03 -20.75
C TRP A 19 -33.69 -7.91 -20.41
N VAL A 20 -33.48 -7.63 -19.13
CA VAL A 20 -32.54 -6.60 -18.65
C VAL A 20 -31.12 -7.14 -18.49
N GLY A 21 -30.98 -8.37 -17.99
CA GLY A 21 -29.70 -9.03 -17.78
C GLY A 21 -29.04 -9.47 -19.09
N TRP A 22 -29.81 -9.90 -20.08
CA TRP A 22 -29.28 -10.34 -21.37
C TRP A 22 -28.44 -9.27 -22.11
N PRO A 23 -28.90 -8.02 -22.30
CA PRO A 23 -28.08 -6.98 -22.93
C PRO A 23 -26.87 -6.54 -22.09
N LEU A 24 -26.91 -6.72 -20.78
CA LEU A 24 -25.82 -6.38 -19.86
C LEU A 24 -24.72 -7.46 -19.86
N VAL A 25 -25.10 -8.74 -19.88
CA VAL A 25 -24.17 -9.88 -19.93
C VAL A 25 -23.54 -10.04 -21.31
N SER A 26 -24.29 -9.76 -22.39
CA SER A 26 -23.86 -10.06 -23.75
C SER A 26 -22.97 -9.01 -24.44
N ARG A 27 -22.58 -7.92 -23.77
CA ARG A 27 -21.72 -6.91 -24.43
C ARG A 27 -20.30 -6.76 -23.88
N ASN A 28 -19.99 -7.05 -22.60
CA ASN A 28 -18.62 -6.92 -22.07
C ASN A 28 -18.27 -7.82 -20.85
N PHE A 29 -19.11 -8.77 -20.46
CA PHE A 29 -18.98 -9.43 -19.15
C PHE A 29 -17.79 -10.38 -18.97
N LYS A 30 -17.14 -10.82 -20.05
CA LYS A 30 -15.97 -11.71 -19.96
C LYS A 30 -14.68 -11.02 -19.52
N ALA A 31 -14.54 -9.72 -19.75
CA ALA A 31 -13.30 -9.00 -19.46
C ALA A 31 -13.27 -8.41 -18.04
N THR A 32 -14.44 -8.15 -17.45
CA THR A 32 -14.53 -7.47 -16.16
C THR A 32 -14.82 -8.47 -15.02
N GLN A 33 -15.67 -9.49 -15.19
CA GLN A 33 -16.00 -10.35 -14.05
C GLN A 33 -14.84 -11.26 -13.58
N ALA A 34 -13.99 -11.74 -14.50
CA ALA A 34 -12.84 -12.57 -14.12
C ALA A 34 -11.87 -11.81 -13.20
N ARG A 35 -11.60 -10.54 -13.53
CA ARG A 35 -10.70 -9.67 -12.77
C ARG A 35 -11.21 -9.35 -11.36
N TRP A 36 -12.52 -9.16 -11.19
CA TRP A 36 -13.10 -8.80 -9.88
C TRP A 36 -13.15 -9.99 -8.92
N TRP A 37 -13.28 -11.21 -9.43
CA TRP A 37 -13.29 -12.44 -8.60
C TRP A 37 -11.87 -12.90 -8.25
N GLU A 38 -10.88 -12.62 -9.12
CA GLU A 38 -9.45 -12.82 -8.84
C GLU A 38 -8.93 -11.79 -7.81
N ASP A 39 -9.32 -10.52 -7.90
CA ASP A 39 -8.93 -9.47 -6.94
C ASP A 39 -9.48 -9.75 -5.51
N GLU A 40 -10.72 -10.24 -5.37
CA GLU A 40 -11.33 -10.52 -4.05
C GLU A 40 -10.83 -11.83 -3.41
N LEU A 41 -10.34 -12.79 -4.19
CA LEU A 41 -9.67 -14.00 -3.68
C LEU A 41 -8.18 -13.77 -3.39
N ALA A 42 -7.52 -12.84 -4.09
CA ALA A 42 -6.15 -12.42 -3.81
C ALA A 42 -6.05 -11.58 -2.52
N GLY A 43 -7.03 -10.72 -2.26
CA GLY A 43 -7.09 -9.87 -1.06
C GLY A 43 -7.32 -10.60 0.28
N LEU A 44 -7.50 -11.93 0.27
CA LEU A 44 -7.60 -12.75 1.49
C LEU A 44 -6.25 -13.32 1.96
N GLY A 45 -5.20 -13.21 1.14
CA GLY A 45 -3.86 -13.76 1.43
C GLY A 45 -2.74 -12.72 1.48
N GLU A 46 -2.90 -11.61 0.79
CA GLU A 46 -1.89 -10.54 0.69
C GLU A 46 -2.49 -9.24 1.20
N MET A 47 -1.88 -8.64 2.23
CA MET A 47 -2.26 -7.29 2.64
C MET A 47 -1.83 -6.34 1.52
N ASP A 48 -2.76 -5.69 0.84
CA ASP A 48 -2.39 -4.72 -0.20
C ASP A 48 -1.54 -3.57 0.37
N LYS A 49 -0.61 -3.05 -0.44
CA LYS A 49 0.22 -1.87 -0.13
C LYS A 49 -0.60 -0.71 0.45
N GLU A 50 -1.77 -0.45 -0.12
CA GLU A 50 -2.68 0.61 0.34
C GLU A 50 -3.22 0.33 1.75
N ALA A 51 -3.51 -0.93 2.08
CA ALA A 51 -3.92 -1.33 3.41
C ALA A 51 -2.78 -1.14 4.43
N VAL A 52 -1.55 -1.54 4.09
CA VAL A 52 -0.39 -1.36 4.98
C VAL A 52 -0.09 0.11 5.25
N LEU A 53 -0.13 0.95 4.21
CA LEU A 53 0.08 2.40 4.35
C LEU A 53 -1.04 3.07 5.13
N THR A 54 -2.29 2.65 4.93
CA THR A 54 -3.45 3.14 5.70
C THR A 54 -3.30 2.79 7.18
N THR A 55 -2.96 1.54 7.50
CA THR A 55 -2.73 1.13 8.89
C THR A 55 -1.57 1.89 9.54
N LEU A 56 -0.49 2.18 8.79
CA LEU A 56 0.61 2.99 9.30
C LEU A 56 0.14 4.40 9.71
N ASN A 57 -0.71 5.02 8.90
CA ASN A 57 -1.28 6.34 9.18
C ASN A 57 -2.21 6.32 10.40
N GLU A 58 -3.01 5.26 10.55
CA GLU A 58 -3.86 5.06 11.73
C GLU A 58 -3.04 4.89 13.02
N ILE A 59 -1.93 4.12 12.98
CA ILE A 59 -1.00 3.97 14.11
C ILE A 59 -0.43 5.33 14.54
N GLU A 60 -0.03 6.18 13.58
CA GLU A 60 0.47 7.53 13.88
C GLU A 60 -0.62 8.43 14.45
N PHE A 61 -1.83 8.36 13.91
CA PHE A 61 -2.98 9.08 14.44
C PHE A 61 -3.31 8.66 15.88
N ASP A 62 -3.37 7.36 16.17
CA ASP A 62 -3.69 6.86 17.50
C ASP A 62 -2.61 7.18 18.54
N TYR A 63 -1.34 7.20 18.14
CA TYR A 63 -0.27 7.73 18.98
C TYR A 63 -0.41 9.24 19.22
N SER A 64 -0.66 10.03 18.17
CA SER A 64 -0.85 11.49 18.29
C SER A 64 -2.03 11.89 19.17
N THR A 65 -3.06 11.03 19.22
CA THR A 65 -4.26 11.22 20.04
C THR A 65 -4.14 10.58 21.43
N GLY A 66 -2.98 9.99 21.76
CA GLY A 66 -2.69 9.41 23.07
C GLY A 66 -3.41 8.10 23.36
N LYS A 67 -3.96 7.42 22.35
CA LYS A 67 -4.61 6.10 22.49
C LYS A 67 -3.61 4.95 22.53
N LEU A 68 -2.37 5.20 22.10
CA LEU A 68 -1.29 4.23 22.00
C LEU A 68 -0.11 4.65 22.90
N SER A 69 0.48 3.69 23.60
CA SER A 69 1.71 3.94 24.36
C SER A 69 2.91 4.10 23.41
N GLU A 70 3.98 4.76 23.86
CA GLU A 70 5.19 4.95 23.04
C GLU A 70 5.85 3.60 22.67
N ASP A 71 5.87 2.65 23.60
CA ASP A 71 6.41 1.30 23.37
C ASP A 71 5.59 0.53 22.32
N ASP A 72 4.26 0.56 22.42
CA ASP A 72 3.36 -0.10 21.47
C ASP A 72 3.41 0.58 20.09
N TYR A 73 3.53 1.91 20.07
CA TYR A 73 3.72 2.70 18.87
C TYR A 73 4.97 2.27 18.11
N HIS A 74 6.11 2.21 18.78
CA HIS A 74 7.36 1.83 18.13
C HIS A 74 7.34 0.39 17.61
N ALA A 75 6.74 -0.54 18.35
CA ALA A 75 6.60 -1.93 17.92
C ALA A 75 5.71 -2.06 16.68
N LEU A 76 4.53 -1.42 16.69
CA LEU A 76 3.58 -1.48 15.58
C LEU A 76 4.09 -0.74 14.35
N LYS A 77 4.64 0.47 14.52
CA LYS A 77 5.22 1.27 13.44
C LYS A 77 6.34 0.51 12.73
N LYS A 78 7.26 -0.11 13.48
CA LYS A 78 8.36 -0.88 12.90
C LYS A 78 7.88 -2.08 12.08
N LYS A 79 6.86 -2.80 12.57
CA LYS A 79 6.28 -3.95 11.87
C LYS A 79 5.68 -3.55 10.52
N TYR A 80 4.84 -2.50 10.51
CA TYR A 80 4.16 -2.05 9.29
C TYR A 80 5.09 -1.30 8.33
N GLN A 81 6.14 -0.64 8.84
CA GLN A 81 7.19 -0.08 7.98
C GLN A 81 7.98 -1.16 7.22
N LEU A 82 8.30 -2.28 7.87
CA LEU A 82 8.96 -3.40 7.19
C LEU A 82 8.06 -3.99 6.09
N MET A 83 6.77 -4.18 6.37
CA MET A 83 5.79 -4.61 5.38
C MET A 83 5.67 -3.59 4.22
N ALA A 84 5.68 -2.29 4.51
CA ALA A 84 5.62 -1.25 3.48
C ALA A 84 6.87 -1.22 2.59
N VAL A 85 8.05 -1.56 3.15
CA VAL A 85 9.31 -1.66 2.39
C VAL A 85 9.32 -2.89 1.50
N GLU A 86 8.75 -4.01 1.94
CA GLU A 86 8.61 -5.24 1.14
C GLU A 86 7.85 -4.98 -0.17
N PHE A 87 6.79 -4.15 -0.13
CA PHE A 87 6.09 -3.70 -1.35
C PHE A 87 6.89 -2.75 -2.25
N LEU A 88 7.90 -2.04 -1.71
CA LEU A 88 8.78 -1.19 -2.50
C LEU A 88 9.90 -1.99 -3.18
N GLU A 89 10.34 -3.10 -2.56
CA GLU A 89 11.30 -4.04 -3.16
C GLU A 89 10.65 -4.88 -4.27
N GLU A 90 9.36 -5.25 -4.14
CA GLU A 90 8.61 -5.89 -5.24
C GLU A 90 8.41 -4.97 -6.46
N GLU A 91 8.22 -3.67 -6.24
CA GLU A 91 8.16 -2.68 -7.33
C GLU A 91 9.54 -2.40 -7.96
N GLU A 92 10.65 -2.70 -7.28
CA GLU A 92 11.97 -2.58 -7.89
C GLU A 92 12.17 -3.59 -9.03
N GLU A 93 11.54 -4.78 -9.03
CA GLU A 93 11.67 -5.75 -10.14
C GLU A 93 10.99 -5.28 -11.45
N ASP A 94 9.90 -4.51 -11.37
CA ASP A 94 9.22 -3.98 -12.56
C ASP A 94 9.77 -2.63 -13.05
N ILE A 95 10.57 -1.93 -12.23
CA ILE A 95 11.22 -0.67 -12.61
C ILE A 95 12.59 -0.90 -13.30
N VAL A 96 13.21 -2.09 -13.20
CA VAL A 96 14.51 -2.38 -13.86
C VAL A 96 14.43 -2.53 -15.39
N SER A 97 13.25 -2.36 -16.02
CA SER A 97 13.14 -2.36 -17.48
C SER A 97 13.38 -1.00 -18.16
N LEU A 98 13.69 0.07 -17.42
CA LEU A 98 14.06 1.36 -18.00
C LEU A 98 15.45 1.82 -17.54
N ASP A 99 16.45 1.33 -18.27
CA ASP A 99 17.67 2.04 -18.66
C ASP A 99 18.55 2.61 -17.53
N GLY A 100 19.58 1.86 -17.12
CA GLY A 100 20.75 2.45 -16.44
C GLY A 100 21.25 1.74 -15.18
N ALA A 101 21.37 0.42 -15.20
CA ALA A 101 22.22 -0.28 -14.24
C ALA A 101 23.70 0.14 -14.42
N GLU A 102 24.40 0.34 -13.29
CA GLU A 102 25.87 0.38 -13.11
C GLU A 102 26.57 1.70 -12.65
N ASN A 103 25.94 2.60 -11.87
CA ASN A 103 26.76 3.68 -11.25
C ASN A 103 26.48 4.12 -9.80
N ASN A 104 25.45 3.64 -9.10
CA ASN A 104 25.03 4.29 -7.84
C ASN A 104 25.27 3.53 -6.52
N ARG A 105 25.95 2.39 -6.51
CA ARG A 105 26.38 1.77 -5.22
C ARG A 105 27.59 2.47 -4.58
N ALA A 106 28.46 3.10 -5.37
CA ALA A 106 29.60 3.86 -4.87
C ALA A 106 29.28 5.33 -4.53
N GLY A 107 28.13 5.85 -5.00
CA GLY A 107 27.71 7.25 -4.79
C GLY A 107 27.09 7.50 -3.42
N GLY A 108 26.22 6.60 -2.97
CA GLY A 108 25.53 6.72 -1.67
C GLY A 108 26.48 6.71 -0.48
N GLU A 109 27.47 5.79 -0.48
CA GLU A 109 28.45 5.68 0.61
C GLU A 109 29.45 6.85 0.63
N LYS A 110 29.71 7.48 -0.52
CA LYS A 110 30.55 8.69 -0.59
C LYS A 110 29.80 9.93 -0.13
N ALA A 111 28.50 10.03 -0.44
CA ALA A 111 27.65 11.14 -0.01
C ALA A 111 27.48 11.15 1.52
N THR A 112 27.23 9.99 2.14
CA THR A 112 27.11 9.88 3.60
C THR A 112 28.42 10.22 4.32
N LYS A 113 29.56 9.68 3.85
CA LYS A 113 30.88 9.99 4.44
C LYS A 113 31.30 11.46 4.30
N ALA A 114 30.90 12.13 3.21
CA ALA A 114 31.20 13.55 3.02
C ALA A 114 30.42 14.42 4.02
N ILE A 115 29.15 14.10 4.26
CA ILE A 115 28.28 14.81 5.19
C ILE A 115 28.78 14.63 6.64
N ASP A 116 29.12 13.40 7.05
CA ASP A 116 29.62 13.13 8.40
C ASP A 116 30.92 13.91 8.71
N LYS A 117 31.79 14.07 7.71
CA LYS A 117 33.04 14.81 7.84
C LYS A 117 32.83 16.32 8.01
N GLU A 118 31.90 16.90 7.27
CA GLU A 118 31.59 18.33 7.35
C GLU A 118 31.04 18.70 8.74
N ILE A 119 30.15 17.86 9.28
CA ILE A 119 29.57 18.02 10.62
C ILE A 119 30.67 17.96 11.70
N GLU A 120 31.63 17.04 11.59
CA GLU A 120 32.71 16.89 12.58
C GLU A 120 33.67 18.10 12.61
N GLU A 121 33.95 18.70 11.44
CA GLU A 121 34.77 19.90 11.34
C GLU A 121 34.09 21.12 11.96
N GLU A 122 32.78 21.27 11.79
CA GLU A 122 32.00 22.35 12.41
C GLU A 122 31.96 22.22 13.95
N LEU A 123 31.79 21.00 14.47
CA LEU A 123 31.83 20.74 15.91
C LEU A 123 33.21 21.05 16.54
N LYS A 124 34.32 20.80 15.83
CA LYS A 124 35.67 21.15 16.29
C LYS A 124 35.90 22.66 16.35
N ARG A 125 35.33 23.43 15.42
CA ARG A 125 35.39 24.90 15.43
C ARG A 125 34.65 25.47 16.65
N LEU A 126 33.46 24.94 16.95
CA LEU A 126 32.66 25.37 18.10
C LEU A 126 33.32 25.03 19.44
N LYS A 127 33.99 23.87 19.53
CA LYS A 127 34.72 23.45 20.74
C LYS A 127 35.97 24.30 21.01
N THR A 128 36.61 24.81 19.97
CA THR A 128 37.81 25.68 20.09
C THR A 128 37.42 27.14 20.38
N GLY A 129 36.28 27.62 19.85
CA GLY A 129 35.79 28.99 20.09
C GLY A 129 35.14 29.24 21.45
N ARG A 130 34.73 28.18 22.17
CA ARG A 130 34.06 28.30 23.48
C ARG A 130 35.00 28.16 24.69
N GLY A 131 36.30 28.05 24.45
CA GLY A 131 37.32 27.87 25.50
C GLY A 131 38.15 29.12 25.83
N ASN A 132 37.87 30.29 25.25
CA ASN A 132 38.65 31.50 25.53
C ASN A 132 37.81 32.78 25.43
N SER A 133 36.91 32.98 26.39
CA SER A 133 36.43 34.28 26.92
C SER A 133 35.60 34.05 28.16
#